data_AF-A0A4R1NEW4-F1
#
_entry.id   AF-A0A4R1NEW4-F1
#
_cell.length_a   1.000
_cell.length_b   1.000
_cell.length_c   1.000
_cell.angle_alpha   90.00
_cell.angle_beta   90.00
_cell.angle_gamma   90.00
#
_symmetry.space_group_name_H-M   'P 1'
#
loop_
_entity.id
_entity.type
_entity.pdbx_description
1 polymer ?
#
loop_
_entity_poly.entity_id
_entity_poly.type
_entity_poly.pdbx_seq_one_letter_code
_entity_poly.pdbx_strand_id
1 'polypeptide(L)'
;MNSRALATIAVVMILTGCTSSPMKSTKKDNPGGKYLTQVANPGCLPHASLNNTLTPPVLYQGMVSCIKANNLNDGALLFALAGTYSYFDALRVDTDQARQAHSSMLGEALQSINNDQRQAFWQAINARFSNKQQLAALCRQVQDIGKPIYAPAYVQTGRENAGAGDITLWNSALNGYMHCATDVLNIR
;
A
#
# COMPACT_ATOMS: atom_id res chain seq x y z
N MET A 1 75.56 -5.08 40.55
CA MET A 1 75.04 -5.62 41.83
C MET A 1 73.69 -5.00 42.10
N ASN A 2 72.66 -5.85 42.10
CA ASN A 2 71.38 -5.80 42.84
C ASN A 2 70.49 -4.54 42.67
N SER A 3 69.33 -4.59 41.99
CA SER A 3 68.04 -5.23 42.39
C SER A 3 67.46 -4.55 43.64
N ARG A 4 66.43 -3.69 43.55
CA ARG A 4 64.97 -3.91 43.76
C ARG A 4 64.38 -2.55 44.24
N ALA A 5 63.12 -2.13 44.12
CA ALA A 5 61.88 -2.64 43.56
C ALA A 5 60.82 -1.50 43.56
N LEU A 6 59.96 -1.51 42.55
CA LEU A 6 58.49 -1.32 42.57
C LEU A 6 57.85 -0.10 43.26
N ALA A 7 57.15 0.70 42.45
CA ALA A 7 55.77 1.12 42.72
C ALA A 7 55.06 1.44 41.38
N THR A 8 54.59 0.39 40.70
CA THR A 8 53.75 0.51 39.50
C THR A 8 52.33 0.84 39.92
N ILE A 9 51.89 2.07 39.66
CA ILE A 9 50.49 2.49 39.81
C ILE A 9 49.70 1.91 38.62
N ALA A 10 48.88 0.90 38.89
CA ALA A 10 47.94 0.36 37.92
C ALA A 10 46.70 1.27 37.87
N VAL A 11 46.60 2.09 36.82
CA VAL A 11 45.38 2.84 36.49
C VAL A 11 44.42 1.88 35.77
N VAL A 12 43.40 1.41 36.49
CA VAL A 12 42.31 0.62 35.91
C VAL A 12 41.29 1.61 35.32
N MET A 13 41.35 1.83 34.00
CA MET A 13 40.25 2.48 33.27
C MET A 13 39.12 1.48 33.10
N ILE A 14 38.06 1.62 33.89
CA ILE A 14 36.81 0.88 33.72
C ILE A 14 36.07 1.53 32.54
N LEU A 15 36.26 0.99 31.34
CA LEU A 15 35.39 1.27 30.20
C LEU A 15 34.02 0.63 30.51
N THR A 16 33.08 1.43 30.99
CA THR A 16 31.66 1.06 31.05
C THR A 16 31.12 0.96 29.63
N GLY A 17 31.24 -0.23 29.04
CA GLY A 17 30.51 -0.57 27.82
C GLY A 17 29.02 -0.67 28.13
N CYS A 18 28.21 0.16 27.48
CA CYS A 18 26.76 -0.02 27.46
C CYS A 18 26.43 -1.36 26.81
N THR A 19 25.95 -2.33 27.59
CA THR A 19 25.42 -3.58 27.04
C THR A 19 24.04 -3.27 26.46
N SER A 20 23.93 -3.08 25.15
CA SER A 20 22.64 -3.10 24.48
C SER A 20 22.12 -4.54 24.54
N SER A 21 21.15 -4.77 25.42
CA SER A 21 20.38 -6.02 25.40
C SER A 21 19.65 -6.12 24.05
N PRO A 22 19.69 -7.26 23.34
CA PRO A 22 18.85 -7.44 22.17
C PRO A 22 17.40 -7.53 22.65
N MET A 23 16.66 -6.44 22.46
CA MET A 23 15.21 -6.43 22.65
C MET A 23 14.61 -7.40 21.64
N LYS A 24 14.23 -8.59 22.11
CA LYS A 24 13.38 -9.53 21.35
C LYS A 24 11.99 -8.92 21.26
N SER A 25 11.78 -8.05 20.27
CA SER A 25 10.45 -7.70 19.80
C SER A 25 9.84 -8.93 19.14
N THR A 26 9.04 -9.68 19.90
CA THR A 26 8.05 -10.60 19.32
C THR A 26 6.86 -9.78 18.82
N LYS A 27 7.12 -8.94 17.82
CA LYS A 27 6.10 -8.41 16.93
C LYS A 27 6.57 -8.83 15.56
N LYS A 28 5.76 -9.60 14.85
CA LYS A 28 6.04 -9.99 13.47
C LYS A 28 5.84 -8.74 12.62
N ASP A 29 6.78 -7.80 12.69
CA ASP A 29 6.91 -6.74 11.71
C ASP A 29 6.91 -7.44 10.36
N ASN A 30 6.09 -6.99 9.43
CA ASN A 30 6.01 -7.54 8.08
C ASN A 30 6.96 -6.69 7.22
N PRO A 31 8.28 -6.91 7.26
CA PRO A 31 9.27 -5.93 6.83
C PRO A 31 9.51 -6.01 5.32
N GLY A 32 8.77 -6.89 4.62
CA GLY A 32 8.87 -7.11 3.19
C GLY A 32 7.49 -7.40 2.62
N GLY A 33 7.05 -6.59 1.66
CA GLY A 33 5.71 -6.60 1.08
C GLY A 33 5.29 -7.97 0.55
N LYS A 34 4.54 -8.69 1.39
CA LYS A 34 3.87 -9.96 1.09
C LYS A 34 2.37 -9.85 1.37
N TYR A 35 1.77 -8.74 0.98
CA TYR A 35 0.37 -8.43 1.26
C TYR A 35 -0.58 -9.31 0.43
N LEU A 36 -0.23 -9.60 -0.84
CA LEU A 36 -1.08 -10.38 -1.73
C LEU A 36 -1.13 -11.85 -1.30
N THR A 37 -0.04 -12.38 -0.74
CA THR A 37 -0.01 -13.77 -0.26
C THR A 37 -0.85 -14.01 1.00
N GLN A 38 -1.36 -12.95 1.63
CA GLN A 38 -2.22 -13.04 2.82
C GLN A 38 -3.70 -13.19 2.49
N VAL A 39 -4.07 -13.09 1.21
CA VAL A 39 -5.46 -13.19 0.77
C VAL A 39 -5.63 -14.33 -0.23
N ALA A 40 -6.84 -14.90 -0.26
CA ALA A 40 -7.21 -15.86 -1.28
C ALA A 40 -7.26 -15.18 -2.66
N ASN A 41 -6.97 -15.92 -3.72
CA ASN A 41 -7.14 -15.42 -5.09
C ASN A 41 -8.64 -15.29 -5.41
N PRO A 42 -9.18 -14.09 -5.66
CA PRO A 42 -10.60 -13.90 -5.96
C PRO A 42 -10.95 -14.21 -7.42
N GLY A 43 -9.98 -14.57 -8.27
CA GLY A 43 -10.15 -14.64 -9.72
C GLY A 43 -10.17 -13.25 -10.36
N CYS A 44 -10.49 -13.17 -11.65
CA CYS A 44 -10.70 -11.86 -12.29
C CYS A 44 -12.09 -11.33 -11.91
N LEU A 45 -12.10 -10.21 -11.20
CA LEU A 45 -13.32 -9.58 -10.69
C LEU A 45 -13.88 -8.59 -11.71
N PRO A 46 -15.07 -8.82 -12.30
CA PRO A 46 -15.70 -7.84 -13.17
C PRO A 46 -16.26 -6.66 -12.36
N HIS A 47 -16.47 -5.52 -13.01
CA HIS A 47 -17.03 -4.31 -12.38
C HIS A 47 -18.24 -4.58 -11.47
N ALA A 48 -19.20 -5.40 -11.91
CA ALA A 48 -20.43 -5.71 -11.15
C ALA A 48 -20.19 -6.42 -9.80
N SER A 49 -19.00 -7.00 -9.59
CA SER A 49 -18.62 -7.67 -8.33
C SER A 49 -17.86 -6.74 -7.38
N LEU A 50 -17.43 -5.57 -7.85
CA LEU A 50 -16.65 -4.64 -7.06
C LEU A 50 -17.54 -3.87 -6.09
N ASN A 51 -17.05 -3.71 -4.87
CA ASN A 51 -17.73 -2.98 -3.81
C ASN A 51 -16.68 -2.46 -2.81
N ASN A 52 -17.12 -1.62 -1.89
CA ASN A 52 -16.27 -0.93 -0.91
C ASN A 52 -15.83 -1.77 0.31
N THR A 53 -16.07 -3.08 0.29
CA THR A 53 -15.58 -4.01 1.32
C THR A 53 -14.30 -4.74 0.88
N LEU A 54 -13.95 -4.67 -0.41
CA LEU A 54 -12.75 -5.31 -0.96
C LEU A 54 -11.50 -4.51 -0.57
N THR A 55 -10.51 -5.20 0.02
CA THR A 55 -9.25 -4.58 0.44
C THR A 55 -8.24 -4.51 -0.70
N PRO A 56 -7.23 -3.60 -0.66
CA PRO A 56 -6.22 -3.48 -1.69
C PRO A 56 -5.47 -4.77 -2.01
N PRO A 57 -5.10 -5.64 -1.04
CA PRO A 57 -4.50 -6.93 -1.37
C PRO A 57 -5.42 -7.81 -2.23
N VAL A 58 -6.73 -7.86 -1.93
CA VAL A 58 -7.71 -8.61 -2.73
C VAL A 58 -7.84 -8.00 -4.11
N LEU A 59 -7.95 -6.67 -4.21
CA LEU A 59 -8.09 -5.97 -5.48
C LEU A 59 -6.87 -6.14 -6.38
N TYR A 60 -5.65 -6.03 -5.83
CA TYR A 60 -4.42 -6.29 -6.59
C TYR A 60 -4.29 -7.76 -7.00
N GLN A 61 -4.73 -8.70 -6.16
CA GLN A 61 -4.77 -10.11 -6.54
C GLN A 61 -5.78 -10.37 -7.68
N GLY A 62 -6.93 -9.68 -7.66
CA GLY A 62 -7.89 -9.69 -8.75
C GLY A 62 -7.33 -9.08 -10.04
N MET A 63 -6.60 -7.96 -9.92
CA MET A 63 -5.92 -7.31 -11.05
C MET A 63 -4.96 -8.28 -11.73
N VAL A 64 -4.13 -8.99 -10.96
CA VAL A 64 -3.23 -10.03 -11.46
C VAL A 64 -4.00 -11.11 -12.24
N SER A 65 -5.12 -11.58 -11.69
CA SER A 65 -5.95 -12.59 -12.34
C SER A 65 -6.57 -12.08 -13.65
N CYS A 66 -7.02 -10.82 -13.70
CA CYS A 66 -7.54 -10.22 -14.93
C CYS A 66 -6.45 -10.05 -16.00
N ILE A 67 -5.25 -9.62 -15.62
CA ILE A 67 -4.11 -9.52 -16.54
C ILE A 67 -3.76 -10.89 -17.13
N LYS A 68 -3.71 -11.93 -16.30
CA LYS A 68 -3.44 -13.31 -16.75
C LYS A 68 -4.52 -13.84 -17.71
N ALA A 69 -5.76 -13.41 -17.54
CA ALA A 69 -6.88 -13.73 -18.42
C ALA A 69 -6.99 -12.79 -19.65
N ASN A 70 -6.03 -11.90 -19.87
CA ASN A 70 -6.06 -10.85 -20.90
C ASN A 70 -7.27 -9.90 -20.82
N ASN A 71 -7.92 -9.82 -19.66
CA ASN A 71 -9.01 -8.89 -19.38
C ASN A 71 -8.45 -7.58 -18.82
N LEU A 72 -7.81 -6.79 -19.69
CA LEU A 72 -7.10 -5.57 -19.27
C LEU A 72 -8.04 -4.44 -18.85
N ASN A 73 -9.31 -4.49 -19.24
CA ASN A 73 -10.31 -3.50 -18.87
C ASN A 73 -10.66 -3.59 -17.38
N ASP A 74 -11.00 -4.80 -16.92
CA ASP A 74 -11.26 -5.04 -15.50
C ASP A 74 -9.97 -4.92 -14.68
N GLY A 75 -8.82 -5.35 -15.24
CA GLY A 75 -7.51 -5.11 -14.64
C GLY A 75 -7.22 -3.62 -14.38
N ALA A 76 -7.57 -2.74 -15.32
CA ALA A 76 -7.38 -1.31 -15.16
C ALA A 76 -8.28 -0.69 -14.08
N LEU A 77 -9.53 -1.16 -13.97
CA LEU A 77 -10.44 -0.74 -12.91
C LEU A 77 -9.95 -1.21 -11.53
N LEU A 78 -9.51 -2.46 -11.43
CA LEU A 78 -8.94 -3.01 -10.20
C LEU A 78 -7.66 -2.28 -9.77
N PHE A 79 -6.81 -1.91 -10.72
CA PHE A 79 -5.63 -1.06 -10.46
C PHE A 79 -6.00 0.30 -9.86
N ALA A 80 -6.94 0.99 -10.51
CA ALA A 80 -7.41 2.29 -10.07
C ALA A 80 -8.04 2.23 -8.67
N LEU A 81 -8.87 1.22 -8.42
CA LEU A 81 -9.54 1.03 -7.14
C LEU A 81 -8.54 0.62 -6.03
N ALA A 82 -7.67 -0.36 -6.28
CA ALA A 82 -6.67 -0.84 -5.32
C ALA A 82 -5.69 0.26 -4.91
N GLY A 83 -5.24 1.05 -5.88
CA GLY A 83 -4.32 2.15 -5.64
C GLY A 83 -4.96 3.30 -4.87
N THR A 84 -6.18 3.69 -5.24
CA THR A 84 -6.95 4.70 -4.50
C THR A 84 -7.23 4.24 -3.06
N TYR A 85 -7.66 2.99 -2.87
CA TYR A 85 -7.95 2.43 -1.55
C TYR A 85 -6.70 2.31 -0.68
N SER A 86 -5.59 1.82 -1.24
CA SER A 86 -4.33 1.72 -0.48
C SER A 86 -3.77 3.09 -0.12
N TYR A 87 -3.95 4.11 -0.97
CA TYR A 87 -3.53 5.47 -0.64
C TYR A 87 -4.42 6.08 0.45
N PHE A 88 -5.74 5.93 0.33
CA PHE A 88 -6.69 6.33 1.35
C PHE A 88 -6.39 5.66 2.71
N ASP A 89 -6.12 4.37 2.71
CA ASP A 89 -5.74 3.61 3.90
C ASP A 89 -4.43 4.11 4.51
N ALA A 90 -3.44 4.46 3.67
CA ALA A 90 -2.21 5.09 4.13
C ALA A 90 -2.45 6.46 4.79
N LEU A 91 -3.35 7.28 4.23
CA LEU A 91 -3.68 8.59 4.77
C LEU A 91 -4.44 8.52 6.10
N ARG A 92 -5.41 7.60 6.23
CA ARG A 92 -6.25 7.52 7.45
C ARG A 92 -5.58 6.79 8.61
N VAL A 93 -4.67 5.85 8.32
CA VAL A 93 -3.89 5.14 9.35
C VAL A 93 -2.65 5.96 9.73
N ASP A 94 -2.06 6.70 8.78
CA ASP A 94 -0.91 7.59 8.96
C ASP A 94 0.27 6.95 9.70
N THR A 95 0.66 5.75 9.26
CA THR A 95 1.87 5.06 9.75
C THR A 95 2.85 4.80 8.62
N ASP A 96 4.13 4.67 8.95
CA ASP A 96 5.16 4.25 7.98
C ASP A 96 4.80 2.93 7.31
N GLN A 97 4.23 1.99 8.06
CA GLN A 97 3.79 0.71 7.52
C GLN A 97 2.67 0.89 6.49
N ALA A 98 1.68 1.73 6.75
CA ALA A 98 0.58 1.95 5.82
C ALA A 98 1.07 2.63 4.52
N ARG A 99 1.98 3.62 4.65
CA ARG A 99 2.66 4.23 3.49
C ARG A 99 3.50 3.22 2.72
N GLN A 100 4.24 2.35 3.40
CA GLN A 100 5.02 1.27 2.79
C GLN A 100 4.12 0.24 2.09
N ALA A 101 2.96 -0.06 2.66
CA ALA A 101 2.00 -0.98 2.03
C ALA A 101 1.50 -0.41 0.70
N HIS A 102 1.09 0.86 0.68
CA HIS A 102 0.70 1.56 -0.55
C HIS A 102 1.82 1.54 -1.60
N SER A 103 3.05 1.87 -1.22
CA SER A 103 4.17 1.97 -2.18
C SER A 103 4.65 0.63 -2.75
N SER A 104 4.39 -0.50 -2.06
CA SER A 104 4.94 -1.81 -2.44
C SER A 104 3.95 -2.80 -3.05
N MET A 105 2.65 -2.71 -2.73
CA MET A 105 1.65 -3.70 -3.18
C MET A 105 1.54 -3.82 -4.71
N LEU A 106 1.59 -2.70 -5.44
CA LEU A 106 1.61 -2.74 -6.90
C LEU A 106 2.85 -3.47 -7.42
N GLY A 107 4.02 -3.23 -6.82
CA GLY A 107 5.26 -3.92 -7.16
C GLY A 107 5.16 -5.42 -6.97
N GLU A 108 4.62 -5.86 -5.83
CA GLU A 108 4.34 -7.27 -5.52
C GLU A 108 3.39 -7.89 -6.55
N ALA A 109 2.29 -7.20 -6.87
CA ALA A 109 1.32 -7.64 -7.86
C ALA A 109 1.98 -7.85 -9.24
N LEU A 110 2.73 -6.86 -9.70
CA LEU A 110 3.38 -6.93 -11.01
C LEU A 110 4.50 -7.96 -11.04
N GLN A 111 5.18 -8.28 -9.94
CA GLN A 111 6.15 -9.38 -9.89
C GLN A 111 5.53 -10.76 -10.15
N SER A 112 4.20 -10.90 -10.01
CA SER A 112 3.49 -12.17 -10.21
C SER A 112 3.03 -12.46 -11.65
N ILE A 113 3.34 -11.55 -12.59
CA ILE A 113 3.04 -11.64 -14.03
C ILE A 113 4.32 -11.53 -14.86
N ASN A 114 4.30 -12.07 -16.08
CA ASN A 114 5.44 -12.02 -16.99
C ASN A 114 5.61 -10.63 -17.66
N ASN A 115 6.69 -10.44 -18.41
CA ASN A 115 7.01 -9.16 -19.02
C ASN A 115 6.00 -8.74 -20.10
N ASP A 116 5.52 -9.67 -20.92
CA ASP A 116 4.53 -9.36 -21.98
C ASP A 116 3.20 -8.92 -21.37
N GLN A 117 2.75 -9.62 -20.32
CA GLN A 117 1.57 -9.27 -19.53
C GLN A 117 1.71 -7.89 -18.90
N ARG A 118 2.87 -7.61 -18.29
CA ARG A 118 3.17 -6.30 -17.68
C ARG A 118 3.15 -5.18 -18.73
N GLN A 119 3.74 -5.42 -19.90
CA GLN A 119 3.79 -4.45 -20.99
C GLN A 119 2.40 -4.17 -21.55
N ALA A 120 1.62 -5.21 -21.85
CA ALA A 120 0.25 -5.08 -22.34
C ALA A 120 -0.64 -4.33 -21.32
N PHE A 121 -0.49 -4.67 -20.03
CA PHE A 121 -1.20 -3.98 -18.96
C PHE A 121 -0.83 -2.49 -18.88
N TRP A 122 0.46 -2.13 -18.92
CA TRP A 122 0.86 -0.72 -18.90
C TRP A 122 0.41 0.05 -20.13
N GLN A 123 0.39 -0.58 -21.31
CA GLN A 123 -0.19 0.03 -22.50
C GLN A 123 -1.68 0.33 -22.30
N ALA A 124 -2.45 -0.61 -21.73
CA ALA A 124 -3.86 -0.40 -21.44
C ALA A 124 -4.11 0.70 -20.40
N ILE A 125 -3.31 0.76 -19.34
CA ILE A 125 -3.36 1.85 -18.34
C ILE A 125 -3.05 3.20 -18.99
N ASN A 126 -1.93 3.29 -19.72
CA ASN A 126 -1.51 4.55 -20.34
C ASN A 126 -2.55 5.06 -21.35
N ALA A 127 -3.15 4.18 -22.15
CA ALA A 127 -4.20 4.56 -23.08
C ALA A 127 -5.43 5.16 -22.37
N ARG A 128 -5.80 4.62 -21.21
CA ARG A 128 -6.93 5.10 -20.41
C ARG A 128 -6.63 6.41 -19.68
N PHE A 129 -5.48 6.50 -19.01
CA PHE A 129 -5.12 7.65 -18.18
C PHE A 129 -4.74 8.88 -19.02
N SER A 130 -4.18 8.68 -20.21
CA SER A 130 -3.88 9.79 -21.14
C SER A 130 -5.10 10.31 -21.89
N ASN A 131 -6.19 9.53 -21.97
CA ASN A 131 -7.43 9.94 -22.58
C ASN A 131 -8.40 10.53 -21.54
N LYS A 132 -8.68 11.82 -21.63
CA LYS A 132 -9.54 12.54 -20.66
C LYS A 132 -10.91 11.90 -20.45
N GLN A 133 -11.56 11.41 -21.50
CA GLN A 133 -12.89 10.81 -21.42
C GLN A 133 -12.84 9.44 -20.73
N GLN A 134 -11.83 8.62 -21.05
CA GLN A 134 -11.65 7.32 -20.43
C GLN A 134 -11.23 7.45 -18.96
N LEU A 135 -10.35 8.40 -18.64
CA LEU A 135 -10.00 8.71 -17.25
C LEU A 135 -11.23 9.19 -16.47
N ALA A 136 -12.04 10.10 -17.02
CA ALA A 136 -13.26 10.56 -16.37
C ALA A 136 -14.29 9.44 -16.17
N ALA A 137 -14.40 8.49 -17.11
CA ALA A 137 -15.23 7.30 -16.92
C ALA A 137 -14.71 6.39 -15.80
N LEU A 138 -13.38 6.18 -15.74
CA LEU A 138 -12.75 5.39 -14.69
C LEU A 138 -12.89 6.02 -13.30
N CYS A 139 -12.73 7.35 -13.21
CA CYS A 139 -12.98 8.12 -12.00
C CYS A 139 -14.41 7.96 -11.50
N ARG A 140 -15.40 8.09 -12.39
CA ARG A 140 -16.81 7.87 -12.03
C ARG A 140 -17.06 6.47 -11.50
N GLN A 141 -16.50 5.43 -12.13
CA GLN A 141 -16.63 4.06 -11.63
C GLN A 141 -16.09 3.90 -10.20
N VAL A 142 -14.90 4.45 -9.91
CA VAL A 142 -14.32 4.39 -8.56
C VAL A 142 -15.15 5.21 -7.55
N GLN A 143 -15.67 6.37 -7.97
CA GLN A 143 -16.54 7.21 -7.15
C GLN A 143 -17.89 6.54 -6.84
N ASP A 144 -18.50 5.88 -7.83
CA ASP A 144 -19.78 5.16 -7.69
C ASP A 144 -19.66 3.96 -6.75
N ILE A 145 -18.51 3.27 -6.74
CA ILE A 145 -18.21 2.21 -5.76
C ILE A 145 -18.05 2.82 -4.35
N GLY A 146 -17.45 4.00 -4.27
CA GLY A 146 -17.31 4.77 -3.04
C GLY A 146 -16.08 4.39 -2.20
N LYS A 147 -15.90 5.13 -1.10
CA LYS A 147 -14.78 4.93 -0.18
C LYS A 147 -14.87 3.59 0.56
N PRO A 148 -13.74 3.02 1.02
CA PRO A 148 -13.73 1.86 1.90
C PRO A 148 -14.64 1.99 3.13
N ILE A 149 -15.31 0.89 3.49
CA ILE A 149 -16.07 0.76 4.75
C ILE A 149 -15.45 -0.28 5.71
N TYR A 150 -14.28 -0.81 5.37
CA TYR A 150 -13.54 -1.75 6.20
C TYR A 150 -12.49 -1.06 7.09
N ALA A 151 -12.13 -1.73 8.18
CA ALA A 151 -10.90 -1.46 8.94
C ALA A 151 -9.71 -2.12 8.23
N PRO A 152 -8.58 -1.42 7.95
CA PRO A 152 -7.52 -1.91 7.08
C PRO A 152 -6.58 -2.86 7.83
N ALA A 153 -7.10 -4.01 8.30
CA ALA A 153 -6.36 -4.97 9.12
C ALA A 153 -5.08 -5.53 8.45
N TYR A 154 -4.93 -5.37 7.14
CA TYR A 154 -3.75 -5.78 6.37
C TYR A 154 -2.53 -4.88 6.61
N VAL A 155 -2.73 -3.69 7.19
CA VAL A 155 -1.66 -2.86 7.78
C VAL A 155 -1.84 -2.92 9.29
N GLN A 156 -0.79 -3.27 10.05
CA GLN A 156 -0.96 -3.50 11.50
C GLN A 156 -1.52 -2.23 12.13
N THR A 157 -2.63 -2.39 12.83
CA THR A 157 -3.45 -1.28 13.30
C THR A 157 -2.68 -0.48 14.36
N GLY A 158 -2.23 0.72 13.98
CA GLY A 158 -2.27 1.88 14.88
C GLY A 158 -3.72 2.34 15.07
N ARG A 159 -3.99 3.25 16.01
CA ARG A 159 -5.32 3.85 16.19
C ARG A 159 -5.81 4.36 14.83
N GLU A 160 -6.95 3.86 14.36
CA GLU A 160 -7.65 4.49 13.25
C GLU A 160 -7.99 5.92 13.67
N ASN A 161 -7.56 6.92 12.91
CA ASN A 161 -8.00 8.28 13.11
C ASN A 161 -9.46 8.38 12.63
N ALA A 162 -10.39 7.92 13.46
CA ALA A 162 -11.83 8.06 13.27
C ALA A 162 -12.26 9.52 13.51
N GLY A 163 -11.76 10.43 12.68
CA GLY A 163 -12.06 11.85 12.73
C GLY A 163 -12.87 12.32 11.52
N ALA A 164 -13.46 13.51 11.62
CA ALA A 164 -14.28 14.19 10.62
C ALA A 164 -13.56 14.55 9.28
N GLY A 165 -12.50 13.82 8.91
CA GLY A 165 -11.70 14.01 7.70
C GLY A 165 -11.88 12.92 6.65
N ASP A 166 -12.72 11.91 6.86
CA ASP A 166 -12.77 10.71 6.01
C ASP A 166 -13.12 11.00 4.54
N ILE A 167 -14.09 11.89 4.30
CA ILE A 167 -14.42 12.34 2.93
C ILE A 167 -13.31 13.20 2.32
N THR A 168 -12.64 14.03 3.14
CA THR A 168 -11.49 14.82 2.68
C THR A 168 -10.35 13.91 2.25
N LEU A 169 -10.01 12.91 3.07
CA LEU A 169 -8.97 11.92 2.76
C LEU A 169 -9.35 11.09 1.53
N TRP A 170 -10.62 10.73 1.37
CA TRP A 170 -11.11 10.05 0.17
C TRP A 170 -10.91 10.88 -1.09
N ASN A 171 -11.29 12.16 -1.06
CA ASN A 171 -11.06 13.09 -2.17
C ASN A 171 -9.56 13.29 -2.43
N SER A 172 -8.75 13.36 -1.38
CA SER A 172 -7.28 13.42 -1.49
C SER A 172 -6.72 12.16 -2.17
N ALA A 173 -7.25 10.97 -1.87
CA ALA A 173 -6.81 9.74 -2.50
C ALA A 173 -7.21 9.69 -3.98
N LEU A 174 -8.45 10.06 -4.33
CA LEU A 174 -8.93 10.14 -5.72
C LEU A 174 -8.08 11.11 -6.56
N ASN A 175 -7.84 12.31 -6.04
CA ASN A 175 -7.04 13.31 -6.73
C ASN A 175 -5.54 12.93 -6.78
N GLY A 176 -5.00 12.45 -5.67
CA GLY A 176 -3.57 12.19 -5.57
C GLY A 176 -3.12 10.90 -6.26
N TYR A 177 -3.98 9.88 -6.37
CA TYR A 177 -3.64 8.64 -7.08
C TYR A 177 -4.10 8.63 -8.54
N MET A 178 -5.35 9.02 -8.80
CA MET A 178 -5.93 8.94 -10.14
C MET A 178 -5.95 10.29 -10.88
N HIS A 179 -5.66 11.40 -10.21
CA HIS A 179 -5.84 12.75 -10.76
C HIS A 179 -7.28 13.00 -11.24
N CYS A 180 -8.25 12.39 -10.54
CA CYS A 180 -9.64 12.66 -10.82
C CYS A 180 -9.96 14.12 -10.55
N ALA A 181 -10.71 14.76 -11.46
CA ALA A 181 -11.32 16.03 -11.17
C ALA A 181 -12.27 15.83 -9.98
N THR A 182 -11.84 16.27 -8.80
CA THR A 182 -12.69 16.36 -7.62
C THR A 182 -13.48 17.64 -7.74
N ASP A 183 -14.24 17.78 -8.82
CA ASP A 183 -15.20 18.87 -8.93
C ASP A 183 -16.13 18.70 -7.75
N VAL A 184 -15.95 19.59 -6.77
CA VAL A 184 -16.91 19.80 -5.70
C VAL A 184 -18.22 19.98 -6.43
N LEU A 185 -19.11 18.99 -6.34
CA LEU A 185 -20.50 19.10 -6.79
C LEU A 185 -21.19 20.17 -5.93
N ASN A 186 -20.81 21.43 -6.15
CA ASN A 186 -21.64 22.61 -5.96
C ASN A 186 -22.50 22.71 -7.22
N ILE A 187 -23.43 21.77 -7.36
CA ILE A 187 -24.64 22.04 -8.11
C ILE A 187 -25.69 22.32 -7.03
N ARG A 188 -25.82 23.60 -6.70
CA ARG A 188 -27.03 24.14 -6.05
C ARG A 188 -28.09 24.33 -7.13
#